data_AF-A0A251QI84-F1
#
_entry.id   AF-A0A251QI84-F1
#
_cell.length_a   1.000
_cell.length_b   1.000
_cell.length_c   1.000
_cell.angle_alpha   90.00
_cell.angle_beta   90.00
_cell.angle_gamma   90.00
#
_symmetry.space_group_name_H-M   'P 1'
#
loop_
_entity.id
_entity.type
_entity.pdbx_description
1 polymer ?
#
loop_
_entity_poly.entity_id
_entity_poly.type
_entity_poly.pdbx_seq_one_letter_code
_entity_poly.pdbx_strand_id
1 'polypeptide(L)'
;MVNEKDVSGNLHWRINVPDGTTNVLVPESGIVDKVWLELNGVLGGLRLKVWRFLLKAWDLGVAEPKKAIHALKVGLALSIVSLFYYMRSLYESVGGNAMWAVMTVVVVFESTVGATLYKSINRPAGTFLAGSLGLGVHWIAYKSGEKFEPIIIGISVFFFASAATFSRFIPSVKSRFDYGALIFILTFSLVSVSGYRVGELSELAYDRLSTIGIGTSFCILISMLFYPTWAGDELHRLIYRNLEKLADSLDDNEAVTEDNCPAKEIKGYKCVLDSKATEDNWAKLARWEPAHGSFNFKHPWKQYLKIGASMHSCAYCIEALSSCMESETQTPAGIGQLKKHLSNACKTTNKYSSGILRELAKTIKTMTKSSDMGSLVWEMNNAVQELQNSLKSVPIGLIAPTPEDTDDGKGESFITPVVEVLSVTTLVSLLIENAARINGIVDAVNELAGQVDMKPAPQENSKQYKPSSDTPH
;
A
#
# COMPACT_ATOMS: atom_id res chain seq x y z
N MET A 1 35.41 74.16 -6.72
CA MET A 1 35.09 73.72 -8.10
C MET A 1 33.76 73.01 -8.06
N VAL A 2 32.81 73.46 -8.87
CA VAL A 2 31.37 73.55 -8.57
C VAL A 2 30.53 72.65 -9.48
N ASN A 3 29.51 72.04 -8.86
CA ASN A 3 28.28 71.40 -9.37
C ASN A 3 27.90 71.55 -10.85
N GLU A 4 27.56 70.42 -11.48
CA GLU A 4 26.69 70.30 -12.66
C GLU A 4 25.31 69.76 -12.25
N LYS A 5 24.24 70.42 -12.73
CA LYS A 5 22.84 70.01 -12.60
C LYS A 5 22.21 69.95 -14.00
N ASP A 6 21.45 68.87 -14.21
CA ASP A 6 20.27 68.68 -15.09
C ASP A 6 20.15 69.45 -16.40
N VAL A 7 20.06 68.73 -17.53
CA VAL A 7 18.94 68.86 -18.50
C VAL A 7 18.72 67.51 -19.22
N SER A 8 17.63 66.83 -18.86
CA SER A 8 16.99 65.76 -19.65
C SER A 8 16.22 66.39 -20.81
N GLY A 9 16.74 66.28 -22.03
CA GLY A 9 16.09 66.81 -23.24
C GLY A 9 15.01 65.87 -23.78
N ASN A 10 13.74 66.14 -23.47
CA ASN A 10 12.57 65.54 -24.12
C ASN A 10 12.47 66.02 -25.59
N LEU A 11 12.74 65.13 -26.55
CA LEU A 11 12.48 65.38 -27.97
C LEU A 11 10.99 65.15 -28.30
N HIS A 12 10.25 66.23 -28.48
CA HIS A 12 8.90 66.20 -29.06
C HIS A 12 8.98 66.46 -30.58
N TRP A 13 8.55 65.50 -31.39
CA TRP A 13 8.40 65.69 -32.83
C TRP A 13 7.15 66.53 -33.11
N ARG A 14 7.31 67.68 -33.79
CA ARG A 14 6.22 68.51 -34.31
C ARG A 14 6.25 68.50 -35.84
N ILE A 15 5.11 68.22 -36.44
CA ILE A 15 4.87 68.43 -37.88
C ILE A 15 4.01 69.68 -38.00
N ASN A 16 4.48 70.68 -38.74
CA ASN A 16 3.66 71.84 -39.10
C ASN A 16 2.86 71.49 -40.36
N VAL A 17 1.53 71.51 -40.24
CA VAL A 17 0.60 71.46 -41.37
C VAL A 17 0.26 72.92 -41.75
N PRO A 18 0.12 73.29 -43.04
CA PRO A 18 0.10 74.70 -43.47
C PRO A 18 -1.14 75.54 -43.10
N ASP A 19 -1.94 75.14 -42.11
CA ASP A 19 -3.18 75.85 -41.72
C ASP A 19 -3.29 76.10 -40.21
N GLY A 20 -2.15 76.28 -39.54
CA GLY A 20 -2.08 76.95 -38.23
C GLY A 20 -2.65 76.20 -37.02
N THR A 21 -3.14 74.97 -37.16
CA THR A 21 -3.63 74.15 -36.04
C THR A 21 -2.56 73.16 -35.57
N THR A 22 -2.07 73.33 -34.34
CA THR A 22 -1.10 72.42 -33.70
C THR A 22 -1.85 71.34 -32.92
N ASN A 23 -1.89 70.11 -33.44
CA ASN A 23 -2.36 68.96 -32.67
C ASN A 23 -1.18 68.28 -31.97
N VAL A 24 -1.22 68.22 -30.64
CA VAL A 24 -0.27 67.44 -29.83
C VAL A 24 -0.69 65.98 -29.90
N LEU A 25 0.10 65.15 -30.58
CA LEU A 25 -0.04 63.70 -30.50
C LEU A 25 0.44 63.24 -29.12
N VAL A 26 -0.50 62.84 -28.25
CA VAL A 26 -0.20 62.15 -26.99
C VAL A 26 0.33 60.75 -27.36
N PRO A 27 1.47 60.30 -26.81
CA PRO A 27 1.97 58.95 -27.09
C PRO A 27 0.97 57.91 -26.55
N GLU A 28 0.76 56.79 -27.28
CA GLU A 28 -0.02 55.61 -26.85
C GLU A 28 0.59 54.87 -25.64
N SER A 29 0.81 55.59 -24.53
CA SER A 29 1.26 55.04 -23.25
C SER A 29 0.19 54.15 -22.61
N GLY A 30 -1.08 54.42 -22.86
CA GLY A 30 -2.20 53.70 -22.23
C GLY A 30 -2.37 52.23 -22.67
N ILE A 31 -1.96 51.86 -23.89
CA ILE A 31 -2.09 50.46 -24.37
C ILE A 31 -0.97 49.61 -23.77
N VAL A 32 0.26 50.12 -23.75
CA VAL A 32 1.42 49.42 -23.19
C VAL A 32 1.28 49.24 -21.68
N ASP A 33 0.83 50.27 -20.96
CA ASP A 33 0.61 50.19 -19.52
C ASP A 33 -0.54 49.24 -19.15
N LYS A 34 -1.59 49.19 -19.98
CA LYS A 34 -2.72 48.27 -19.79
C LYS A 34 -2.34 46.82 -20.05
N VAL A 35 -1.56 46.56 -21.11
CA VAL A 35 -1.01 45.23 -21.40
C VAL A 35 -0.04 44.81 -20.28
N TRP A 36 0.79 45.72 -19.76
CA TRP A 36 1.71 45.44 -18.66
C TRP A 36 0.98 45.11 -17.35
N LEU A 37 -0.12 45.80 -17.05
CA LEU A 37 -0.98 45.51 -15.89
C LEU A 37 -1.69 44.16 -16.02
N GLU A 38 -2.22 43.81 -17.20
CA GLU A 38 -2.81 42.50 -17.45
C GLU A 38 -1.78 41.38 -17.31
N LEU A 39 -0.55 41.56 -17.83
CA LEU A 39 0.53 40.59 -17.73
C LEU A 39 0.97 40.39 -16.26
N ASN A 40 1.07 41.47 -15.48
CA ASN A 40 1.35 41.39 -14.05
C ASN A 40 0.20 40.73 -13.26
N GLY A 41 -1.06 40.97 -13.65
CA GLY A 41 -2.22 40.29 -13.07
C GLY A 41 -2.22 38.78 -13.35
N VAL A 42 -1.89 38.37 -14.58
CA VAL A 42 -1.73 36.96 -14.96
C VAL A 42 -0.55 36.33 -14.22
N LEU A 43 0.60 37.02 -14.14
CA LEU A 43 1.78 36.54 -13.42
C LEU A 43 1.51 36.40 -11.91
N GLY A 44 0.79 37.36 -11.32
CA GLY A 44 0.35 37.35 -9.93
C GLY A 44 -0.64 36.21 -9.65
N GLY A 45 -1.62 36.00 -10.53
CA GLY A 45 -2.54 34.87 -10.47
C GLY A 45 -1.83 33.52 -10.58
N LEU A 46 -0.82 33.41 -11.45
CA LEU A 46 0.00 32.22 -11.62
C LEU A 46 0.86 31.96 -10.38
N ARG A 47 1.46 33.01 -9.79
CA ARG A 47 2.19 32.93 -8.50
C ARG A 47 1.28 32.45 -7.37
N LEU A 48 0.07 32.99 -7.23
CA LEU A 48 -0.91 32.56 -6.23
C LEU A 48 -1.33 31.10 -6.43
N LYS A 49 -1.49 30.66 -7.68
CA LYS A 49 -1.83 29.28 -8.01
C LYS A 49 -0.68 28.32 -7.66
N VAL A 50 0.56 28.71 -7.97
CA VAL A 50 1.77 27.96 -7.57
C VAL A 50 1.89 27.93 -6.04
N TRP A 51 1.69 29.05 -5.35
CA TRP A 51 1.74 29.11 -3.88
C TRP A 51 0.71 28.19 -3.23
N ARG A 52 -0.54 28.21 -3.71
CA ARG A 52 -1.59 27.32 -3.23
C ARG A 52 -1.27 25.85 -3.50
N PHE A 53 -0.63 25.55 -4.63
CA PHE A 53 -0.15 24.21 -4.93
C PHE A 53 0.97 23.78 -3.97
N LEU A 54 1.93 24.66 -3.69
CA LEU A 54 3.02 24.40 -2.75
C LEU A 54 2.50 24.17 -1.32
N LEU A 55 1.51 24.95 -0.87
CA LEU A 55 0.85 24.72 0.42
C LEU A 55 0.19 23.33 0.49
N LYS A 56 -0.58 22.95 -0.54
CA LYS A 56 -1.19 21.61 -0.59
C LYS A 56 -0.14 20.49 -0.64
N ALA A 57 0.95 20.70 -1.37
CA ALA A 57 2.05 19.75 -1.44
C ALA A 57 2.77 19.63 -0.09
N TRP A 58 2.92 20.74 0.65
CA TRP A 58 3.43 20.75 2.01
C TRP A 58 2.53 19.97 2.95
N ASP A 59 1.23 20.23 2.95
CA ASP A 59 0.25 19.51 3.77
C ASP A 59 0.28 18.01 3.49
N LEU A 60 0.38 17.61 2.21
CA LEU A 60 0.54 16.21 1.81
C LEU A 60 1.86 15.60 2.32
N GLY A 61 2.96 16.35 2.24
CA GLY A 61 4.27 15.90 2.72
C GLY A 61 4.32 15.70 4.23
N VAL A 62 3.64 16.58 4.99
CA VAL A 62 3.50 16.48 6.44
C VAL A 62 2.58 15.32 6.83
N ALA A 63 1.46 15.14 6.11
CA ALA A 63 0.55 14.02 6.34
C ALA A 63 1.18 12.65 6.02
N GLU A 64 2.03 12.60 4.99
CA GLU A 64 2.65 11.37 4.50
C GLU A 64 4.17 11.48 4.36
N PRO A 65 4.91 11.51 5.48
CA PRO A 65 6.35 11.78 5.47
C PRO A 65 7.15 10.73 4.69
N LYS A 66 6.69 9.47 4.68
CA LYS A 66 7.33 8.40 3.88
C LYS A 66 7.29 8.69 2.38
N LYS A 67 6.19 9.27 1.86
CA LYS A 67 6.07 9.64 0.44
C LYS A 67 7.00 10.81 0.10
N ALA A 68 7.08 11.80 0.98
CA ALA A 68 8.00 12.92 0.83
C ALA A 68 9.47 12.46 0.82
N ILE A 69 9.85 11.58 1.76
CA ILE A 69 11.18 10.98 1.81
C ILE A 69 11.47 10.22 0.52
N HIS A 70 10.54 9.40 0.01
CA HIS A 70 10.73 8.70 -1.25
C HIS A 70 10.97 9.66 -2.43
N ALA A 71 10.15 10.71 -2.57
CA ALA A 71 10.34 11.71 -3.63
C ALA A 71 11.73 12.37 -3.54
N LEU A 72 12.19 12.69 -2.34
CA LEU A 72 13.53 13.23 -2.11
C LEU A 72 14.63 12.24 -2.51
N LYS A 73 14.49 10.96 -2.18
CA LYS A 73 15.45 9.92 -2.58
C LYS A 73 15.56 9.79 -4.10
N VAL A 74 14.43 9.80 -4.81
CA VAL A 74 14.41 9.73 -6.27
C VAL A 74 15.10 10.96 -6.86
N GLY A 75 14.79 12.16 -6.37
CA GLY A 75 15.46 13.40 -6.79
C GLY A 75 16.97 13.39 -6.53
N LEU A 76 17.39 12.88 -5.37
CA LEU A 76 18.80 12.70 -5.03
C LEU A 76 19.49 11.70 -5.97
N ALA A 77 18.85 10.57 -6.27
CA ALA A 77 19.39 9.58 -7.20
C ALA A 77 19.55 10.12 -8.61
N LEU A 78 18.56 10.85 -9.10
CA LEU A 78 18.63 11.52 -10.41
C LEU A 78 19.75 12.57 -10.44
N SER A 79 19.90 13.35 -9.37
CA SER A 79 20.93 14.39 -9.27
C SER A 79 22.34 13.78 -9.25
N ILE A 80 22.56 12.74 -8.46
CA ILE A 80 23.86 12.05 -8.36
C ILE A 80 24.20 11.37 -9.69
N VAL A 81 23.26 10.65 -10.29
CA VAL A 81 23.49 10.01 -11.60
C VAL A 81 23.78 11.06 -12.67
N SER A 82 23.00 12.14 -12.73
CA SER A 82 23.23 13.21 -13.70
C SER A 82 24.60 13.88 -13.50
N LEU A 83 24.96 14.22 -12.27
CA LEU A 83 26.25 14.81 -11.94
C LEU A 83 27.40 13.88 -12.31
N PHE A 84 27.27 12.59 -12.05
CA PHE A 84 28.26 11.57 -12.40
C PHE A 84 28.56 11.56 -13.91
N TYR A 85 27.55 11.77 -14.76
CA TYR A 85 27.74 11.87 -16.22
C TYR A 85 28.25 13.22 -16.71
N TYR A 86 28.01 14.31 -15.98
CA TYR A 86 28.59 15.61 -16.31
C TYR A 86 30.08 15.71 -15.97
N MET A 87 30.64 14.76 -15.22
CA MET A 87 32.08 14.68 -14.99
C MET A 87 32.80 14.28 -16.28
N ARG A 88 33.66 15.19 -16.78
CA ARG A 88 34.30 15.18 -18.12
C ARG A 88 34.86 13.83 -18.60
N SER A 89 35.41 13.03 -17.69
CA SER A 89 36.02 11.72 -18.02
C SER A 89 35.02 10.65 -18.47
N LEU A 90 33.73 10.76 -18.12
CA LEU A 90 32.70 9.76 -18.46
C LEU A 90 31.74 10.26 -19.55
N TYR A 91 31.65 11.58 -19.73
CA TYR A 91 30.95 12.16 -20.88
C TYR A 91 31.64 11.76 -22.20
N GLU A 92 32.98 11.78 -22.23
CA GLU A 92 33.76 11.38 -23.41
C GLU A 92 33.70 9.87 -23.70
N SER A 93 33.45 9.00 -22.71
CA SER A 93 33.39 7.55 -22.91
C SER A 93 31.97 6.98 -23.04
N VAL A 94 30.93 7.66 -22.55
CA VAL A 94 29.55 7.10 -22.46
C VAL A 94 28.44 8.12 -22.79
N GLY A 95 28.78 9.36 -23.17
CA GLY A 95 27.86 10.51 -23.23
C GLY A 95 26.57 10.32 -24.04
N GLY A 96 26.59 9.52 -25.12
CA GLY A 96 25.39 9.21 -25.92
C GLY A 96 24.36 8.31 -25.22
N ASN A 97 24.78 7.54 -24.21
CA ASN A 97 23.94 6.57 -23.50
C ASN A 97 23.51 7.02 -22.10
N ALA A 98 23.84 8.25 -21.67
CA ALA A 98 23.45 8.79 -20.36
C ALA A 98 21.93 8.76 -20.11
N MET A 99 21.12 8.85 -21.17
CA MET A 99 19.66 8.70 -21.10
C MET A 99 19.24 7.37 -20.45
N TRP A 100 19.96 6.27 -20.72
CA TRP A 100 19.63 4.95 -20.18
C TRP A 100 19.85 4.86 -18.67
N ALA A 101 20.85 5.56 -18.13
CA ALA A 101 21.08 5.62 -16.69
C ALA A 101 19.98 6.43 -15.98
N VAL A 102 19.61 7.60 -16.50
CA VAL A 102 18.53 8.43 -15.94
C VAL A 102 17.19 7.68 -16.01
N MET A 103 16.86 7.09 -17.16
CA MET A 103 15.68 6.23 -17.32
C MET A 103 15.73 4.98 -16.43
N THR A 104 16.91 4.54 -16.03
CA THR A 104 17.07 3.45 -15.06
C THR A 104 16.59 3.89 -13.69
N VAL A 105 17.06 5.04 -13.20
CA VAL A 105 16.62 5.58 -11.92
C VAL A 105 15.10 5.73 -11.88
N VAL A 106 14.51 6.36 -12.90
CA VAL A 106 13.06 6.62 -12.94
C VAL A 106 12.21 5.34 -12.85
N VAL A 107 12.62 4.26 -13.52
CA VAL A 107 11.78 3.05 -13.61
C VAL A 107 12.08 2.05 -12.50
N VAL A 108 13.31 2.06 -11.97
CA VAL A 108 13.80 1.09 -10.98
C VAL A 108 13.61 1.55 -9.54
N PHE A 109 13.76 2.86 -9.28
CA PHE A 109 13.67 3.37 -7.92
C PHE A 109 12.23 3.28 -7.41
N GLU A 110 12.05 2.60 -6.29
CA GLU A 110 10.74 2.33 -5.70
C GLU A 110 10.66 2.81 -4.25
N SER A 111 9.45 2.80 -3.70
CA SER A 111 9.18 3.27 -2.33
C SER A 111 9.87 2.45 -1.24
N THR A 112 10.14 1.16 -1.50
CA THR A 112 10.81 0.25 -0.57
C THR A 112 12.15 -0.23 -1.11
N VAL A 113 13.05 -0.60 -0.19
CA VAL A 113 14.36 -1.16 -0.53
C VAL A 113 14.20 -2.49 -1.28
N GLY A 114 13.32 -3.39 -0.82
CA GLY A 114 13.05 -4.66 -1.50
C GLY A 114 12.53 -4.49 -2.94
N ALA A 115 11.65 -3.51 -3.18
CA ALA A 115 11.17 -3.19 -4.54
C ALA A 115 12.28 -2.64 -5.44
N THR A 116 13.11 -1.74 -4.90
CA THR A 116 14.24 -1.17 -5.62
C THR A 116 15.25 -2.28 -5.96
N LEU A 117 15.59 -3.16 -5.02
CA LEU A 117 16.47 -4.31 -5.25
C LEU A 117 15.91 -5.28 -6.29
N TYR A 118 14.63 -5.66 -6.15
CA TYR A 118 13.94 -6.51 -7.11
C TYR A 118 14.07 -5.96 -8.53
N LYS A 119 13.79 -4.66 -8.74
CA LYS A 119 13.91 -4.03 -10.06
C LYS A 119 15.37 -3.83 -10.50
N SER A 120 16.25 -3.44 -9.58
CA SER A 120 17.68 -3.19 -9.85
C SER A 120 18.44 -4.44 -10.27
N ILE A 121 18.06 -5.62 -9.77
CA ILE A 121 18.64 -6.89 -10.19
C ILE A 121 18.02 -7.37 -11.50
N ASN A 122 16.69 -7.28 -11.62
CA ASN A 122 15.97 -7.77 -12.79
C ASN A 122 16.26 -6.95 -14.07
N ARG A 123 16.51 -5.64 -13.96
CA ARG A 123 16.77 -4.80 -15.13
C ARG A 123 18.04 -5.20 -15.90
N PRO A 124 19.25 -5.16 -15.30
CA PRO A 124 20.46 -5.54 -16.01
C PRO A 124 20.43 -7.00 -16.45
N ALA A 125 19.84 -7.91 -15.64
CA ALA A 125 19.70 -9.30 -16.02
C ALA A 125 18.80 -9.50 -17.27
N GLY A 126 17.63 -8.84 -17.29
CA GLY A 126 16.72 -8.88 -18.43
C GLY A 126 17.31 -8.23 -19.68
N THR A 127 17.98 -7.09 -19.53
CA THR A 127 18.68 -6.40 -20.64
C THR A 127 19.83 -7.24 -21.18
N PHE A 128 20.65 -7.84 -20.32
CA PHE A 128 21.76 -8.70 -20.73
C PHE A 128 21.25 -9.91 -21.51
N LEU A 129 20.26 -10.64 -20.98
CA LEU A 129 19.68 -11.81 -21.64
C LEU A 129 19.05 -11.47 -22.99
N ALA A 130 18.32 -10.35 -23.06
CA ALA A 130 17.72 -9.87 -24.30
C ALA A 130 18.77 -9.41 -25.31
N GLY A 131 19.80 -8.69 -24.86
CA GLY A 131 20.90 -8.25 -25.71
C GLY A 131 21.66 -9.44 -26.29
N SER A 132 22.04 -10.41 -25.46
CA SER A 132 22.77 -11.61 -25.92
C SER A 132 21.95 -12.44 -26.91
N LEU A 133 20.66 -12.65 -26.65
CA LEU A 133 19.79 -13.37 -27.58
C LEU A 133 19.53 -12.59 -28.87
N GLY A 134 19.35 -11.28 -28.77
CA GLY A 134 19.18 -10.40 -29.94
C GLY A 134 20.41 -10.42 -30.84
N LEU A 135 21.61 -10.35 -30.27
CA LEU A 135 22.87 -10.51 -31.01
C LEU A 135 22.98 -11.88 -31.68
N GLY A 136 22.62 -12.95 -30.97
CA GLY A 136 22.62 -14.31 -31.53
C GLY A 136 21.67 -14.46 -32.71
N VAL A 137 20.44 -13.94 -32.60
CA VAL A 137 19.45 -13.95 -33.68
C VAL A 137 19.94 -13.15 -34.89
N HIS A 138 20.48 -11.95 -34.67
CA HIS A 138 21.05 -11.12 -35.74
C HIS A 138 22.22 -11.81 -36.44
N TRP A 139 23.10 -12.47 -35.67
CA TRP A 139 24.22 -13.21 -36.24
C TRP A 139 23.75 -14.37 -37.14
N ILE A 140 22.72 -15.12 -36.73
CA ILE A 140 22.09 -16.19 -37.52
C ILE A 140 21.41 -15.61 -38.77
N ALA A 141 20.64 -14.53 -38.61
CA ALA A 141 19.90 -13.88 -39.68
C ALA A 141 20.85 -13.34 -40.77
N TYR A 142 21.93 -12.66 -40.37
CA TYR A 142 22.97 -12.16 -41.26
C TYR A 142 23.65 -13.29 -42.05
N LYS A 143 23.95 -14.42 -41.40
CA LYS A 143 24.56 -15.59 -42.08
C LYS A 143 23.62 -16.30 -43.05
N SER A 144 22.30 -16.08 -42.92
CA SER A 144 21.28 -16.71 -43.77
C SER A 144 20.98 -15.95 -45.07
N GLY A 145 21.57 -14.77 -45.25
CA GLY A 145 21.43 -13.93 -46.44
C GLY A 145 20.24 -12.97 -46.38
N GLU A 146 20.32 -11.88 -47.15
CA GLU A 146 19.42 -10.71 -47.07
C GLU A 146 17.93 -11.05 -47.25
N LYS A 147 17.61 -12.09 -48.04
CA LYS A 147 16.21 -12.50 -48.29
C LYS A 147 15.56 -13.16 -47.07
N PHE A 148 16.35 -13.88 -46.27
CA PHE A 148 15.85 -14.63 -45.11
C PHE A 148 16.03 -13.87 -43.79
N GLU A 149 16.92 -12.88 -43.75
CA GLU A 149 17.19 -12.04 -42.58
C GLU A 149 15.92 -11.46 -41.93
N PRO A 150 15.02 -10.72 -42.64
CA PRO A 150 13.82 -10.16 -42.02
C PRO A 150 12.83 -11.25 -41.56
N ILE A 151 12.80 -12.40 -42.23
CA ILE A 151 11.92 -13.52 -41.88
C ILE A 151 12.39 -14.16 -40.57
N ILE A 152 13.70 -14.40 -40.41
CA ILE A 152 14.29 -14.98 -39.20
C ILE A 152 14.12 -14.04 -38.01
N ILE A 153 14.37 -12.74 -38.19
CA ILE A 153 14.17 -11.74 -37.15
C ILE A 153 12.69 -11.70 -36.74
N GLY A 154 11.76 -11.65 -37.71
CA GLY A 154 10.32 -11.61 -37.45
C GLY A 154 9.83 -12.83 -36.67
N ILE A 155 10.22 -14.04 -37.08
CA ILE A 155 9.86 -15.29 -36.38
C ILE A 155 10.46 -15.31 -34.97
N SER A 156 11.70 -14.87 -34.81
CA SER A 156 12.37 -14.83 -33.51
C SER A 156 11.70 -13.86 -32.54
N VAL A 157 11.37 -12.65 -33.00
CA VAL A 157 10.61 -11.66 -32.22
C VAL A 157 9.27 -12.24 -31.78
N PHE A 158 8.52 -12.85 -32.70
CA PHE A 158 7.25 -13.49 -32.38
C PHE A 158 7.43 -14.58 -31.31
N PHE A 159 8.38 -15.49 -31.49
CA PHE A 159 8.58 -16.62 -30.58
C PHE A 159 9.04 -16.18 -29.19
N PHE A 160 10.11 -15.40 -29.08
CA PHE A 160 10.67 -15.00 -27.79
C PHE A 160 9.78 -14.00 -27.04
N ALA A 161 9.12 -13.06 -27.74
CA ALA A 161 8.18 -12.15 -27.10
C ALA A 161 6.93 -12.90 -26.59
N SER A 162 6.42 -13.87 -27.37
CA SER A 162 5.30 -14.71 -26.94
C SER A 162 5.67 -15.59 -25.75
N ALA A 163 6.83 -16.25 -25.80
CA ALA A 163 7.33 -17.09 -24.72
C ALA A 163 7.56 -16.30 -23.42
N ALA A 164 8.21 -15.14 -23.52
CA ALA A 164 8.43 -14.26 -22.38
C ALA A 164 7.11 -13.72 -21.82
N THR A 165 6.16 -13.33 -22.68
CA THR A 165 4.82 -12.88 -22.25
C THR A 165 4.05 -14.01 -21.56
N PHE A 166 4.07 -15.21 -22.12
CA PHE A 166 3.41 -16.37 -21.53
C PHE A 166 4.02 -16.73 -20.17
N SER A 167 5.34 -16.64 -20.03
CA SER A 167 6.04 -16.93 -18.77
C SER A 167 5.55 -16.04 -17.61
N ARG A 168 5.07 -14.82 -17.89
CA ARG A 168 4.53 -13.89 -16.87
C ARG A 168 3.21 -14.34 -16.25
N PHE A 169 2.50 -15.28 -16.88
CA PHE A 169 1.31 -15.90 -16.29
C PHE A 169 1.66 -17.04 -15.33
N ILE A 170 2.88 -17.56 -15.38
CA ILE A 170 3.34 -18.63 -14.48
C ILE A 170 3.64 -18.00 -13.11
N PRO A 171 2.96 -18.39 -12.01
CA PRO A 171 3.10 -17.73 -10.71
C PRO A 171 4.53 -17.68 -10.16
N SER A 172 5.32 -18.74 -10.37
CA SER A 172 6.72 -18.83 -9.93
C SER A 172 7.62 -17.81 -10.64
N VAL A 173 7.42 -17.62 -11.95
CA VAL A 173 8.13 -16.62 -12.76
C VAL A 173 7.63 -15.22 -12.43
N LYS A 174 6.30 -15.01 -12.38
CA LYS A 174 5.68 -13.72 -12.03
C LYS A 174 6.16 -13.20 -10.68
N SER A 175 6.34 -14.09 -9.71
CA SER A 175 6.82 -13.73 -8.37
C SER A 175 8.26 -13.21 -8.37
N ARG A 176 9.13 -13.66 -9.29
CA ARG A 176 10.58 -13.35 -9.25
C ARG A 176 11.11 -12.51 -10.40
N PHE A 177 10.46 -12.57 -11.56
CA PHE A 177 11.01 -12.09 -12.82
C PHE A 177 10.00 -11.32 -13.68
N ASP A 178 8.80 -10.96 -13.20
CA ASP A 178 7.80 -10.25 -14.02
C ASP A 178 8.35 -8.96 -14.63
N TYR A 179 9.09 -8.18 -13.85
CA TYR A 179 9.76 -6.97 -14.35
C TYR A 179 10.92 -7.30 -15.30
N GLY A 180 11.69 -8.34 -15.01
CA GLY A 180 12.77 -8.81 -15.87
C GLY A 180 12.25 -9.29 -17.23
N ALA A 181 11.12 -10.00 -17.27
CA ALA A 181 10.44 -10.45 -18.48
C ALA A 181 9.91 -9.27 -19.32
N LEU A 182 9.37 -8.23 -18.68
CA LEU A 182 9.00 -6.98 -19.35
C LEU A 182 10.22 -6.31 -20.01
N ILE A 183 11.31 -6.14 -19.27
CA ILE A 183 12.55 -5.55 -19.78
C ILE A 183 13.15 -6.42 -20.88
N PHE A 184 13.07 -7.74 -20.75
CA PHE A 184 13.51 -8.68 -21.76
C PHE A 184 12.75 -8.48 -23.08
N ILE A 185 11.41 -8.47 -23.04
CA ILE A 185 10.58 -8.27 -24.24
C ILE A 185 10.93 -6.93 -24.89
N LEU A 186 10.94 -5.85 -24.11
CA LEU A 186 11.23 -4.51 -24.61
C LEU A 186 12.61 -4.42 -25.27
N THR A 187 13.64 -4.93 -24.58
CA THR A 187 15.02 -4.86 -25.06
C THR A 187 15.21 -5.77 -26.28
N PHE A 188 14.70 -6.99 -26.24
CA PHE A 188 14.86 -7.96 -27.31
C PHE A 188 14.17 -7.49 -28.59
N SER A 189 12.95 -6.96 -28.50
CA SER A 189 12.26 -6.36 -29.64
C SER A 189 13.01 -5.15 -30.18
N LEU A 190 13.51 -4.26 -29.32
CA LEU A 190 14.27 -3.08 -29.76
C LEU A 190 15.57 -3.49 -30.46
N VAL A 191 16.36 -4.38 -29.86
CA VAL A 191 17.63 -4.87 -30.44
C VAL A 191 17.37 -5.61 -31.76
N SER A 192 16.34 -6.46 -31.82
CA SER A 192 16.03 -7.25 -33.02
C SER A 192 15.55 -6.37 -34.18
N VAL A 193 14.74 -5.34 -33.92
CA VAL A 193 14.16 -4.48 -34.97
C VAL A 193 15.08 -3.34 -35.42
N SER A 194 15.99 -2.87 -34.56
CA SER A 194 16.77 -1.65 -34.85
C SER A 194 17.85 -1.80 -35.93
N GLY A 195 18.01 -2.97 -36.56
CA GLY A 195 18.80 -3.16 -37.80
C GLY A 195 20.28 -2.74 -37.74
N TYR A 196 20.87 -2.64 -36.55
CA TYR A 196 22.27 -2.24 -36.38
C TYR A 196 23.22 -3.29 -36.97
N ARG A 197 24.41 -2.88 -37.42
CA ARG A 197 25.47 -3.80 -37.82
C ARG A 197 26.02 -4.55 -36.59
N VAL A 198 26.29 -5.85 -36.71
CA VAL A 198 26.69 -6.74 -35.59
C VAL A 198 27.88 -6.19 -34.77
N GLY A 199 28.82 -5.48 -35.42
CA GLY A 199 29.96 -4.84 -34.73
C GLY A 199 29.55 -3.68 -33.82
N GLU A 200 28.82 -2.70 -34.36
CA GLU A 200 28.31 -1.53 -33.62
C GLU A 200 27.32 -1.92 -32.52
N LEU A 201 26.60 -3.03 -32.72
CA LEU A 201 25.67 -3.63 -31.75
C LEU A 201 26.33 -4.08 -30.45
N SER A 202 27.56 -4.61 -30.54
CA SER A 202 28.27 -5.16 -29.38
C SER A 202 28.78 -4.06 -28.45
N GLU A 203 29.37 -3.01 -29.02
CA GLU A 203 29.82 -1.82 -28.28
C GLU A 203 28.62 -1.07 -27.68
N LEU A 204 27.57 -0.86 -28.46
CA LEU A 204 26.33 -0.23 -27.99
C LEU A 204 25.67 -1.02 -26.84
N ALA A 205 25.67 -2.36 -26.91
CA ALA A 205 25.12 -3.21 -25.86
C ALA A 205 25.93 -3.14 -24.57
N TYR A 206 27.26 -3.11 -24.68
CA TYR A 206 28.16 -2.96 -23.54
C TYR A 206 27.93 -1.63 -22.82
N ASP A 207 27.91 -0.53 -23.58
CA ASP A 207 27.69 0.81 -23.01
C ASP A 207 26.31 0.94 -22.36
N ARG A 208 25.26 0.38 -22.98
CA ARG A 208 23.92 0.36 -22.39
C ARG A 208 23.86 -0.47 -21.11
N LEU A 209 24.48 -1.64 -21.10
CA LEU A 209 24.49 -2.48 -19.91
C LEU A 209 25.28 -1.84 -18.78
N SER A 210 26.43 -1.23 -19.09
CA SER A 210 27.27 -0.50 -18.14
C SER A 210 26.54 0.70 -17.54
N THR A 211 25.90 1.55 -18.36
CA THR A 211 25.08 2.69 -17.89
C THR A 211 23.89 2.27 -17.03
N ILE A 212 23.20 1.20 -17.42
CA ILE A 212 22.13 0.61 -16.60
C ILE A 212 22.69 0.12 -15.26
N GLY A 213 23.84 -0.57 -15.26
CA GLY A 213 24.50 -1.06 -14.05
C GLY A 213 24.93 0.05 -13.10
N ILE A 214 25.45 1.17 -13.63
CA ILE A 214 25.78 2.36 -12.84
C ILE A 214 24.50 2.95 -12.22
N GLY A 215 23.45 3.13 -13.03
CA GLY A 215 22.16 3.65 -12.58
C GLY A 215 21.54 2.80 -11.46
N THR A 216 21.51 1.47 -11.63
CA THR A 216 20.97 0.55 -10.61
C THR A 216 21.81 0.55 -9.34
N SER A 217 23.15 0.68 -9.46
CA SER A 217 24.04 0.78 -8.29
C SER A 217 23.72 1.99 -7.43
N PHE A 218 23.56 3.17 -8.03
CA PHE A 218 23.15 4.37 -7.29
C PHE A 218 21.74 4.23 -6.70
N CYS A 219 20.78 3.62 -7.40
CA CYS A 219 19.47 3.33 -6.83
C CYS A 219 19.56 2.48 -5.56
N ILE A 220 20.34 1.40 -5.60
CA ILE A 220 20.54 0.50 -4.45
C ILE A 220 21.17 1.29 -3.30
N LEU A 221 22.31 1.95 -3.53
CA LEU A 221 23.02 2.72 -2.51
C LEU A 221 22.12 3.75 -1.85
N ILE A 222 21.39 4.54 -2.63
CA ILE A 222 20.57 5.61 -2.07
C ILE A 222 19.36 5.05 -1.32
N SER A 223 18.74 3.99 -1.84
CA SER A 223 17.61 3.33 -1.17
C SER A 223 17.98 2.78 0.20
N MET A 224 19.20 2.23 0.34
CA MET A 224 19.70 1.64 1.58
C MET A 224 20.26 2.68 2.57
N LEU A 225 20.99 3.70 2.09
CA LEU A 225 21.71 4.63 2.96
C LEU A 225 20.87 5.80 3.46
N PHE A 226 19.91 6.28 2.66
CA PHE A 226 19.08 7.42 3.03
C PHE A 226 17.71 6.95 3.53
N TYR A 227 17.49 6.92 4.85
CA TYR A 227 16.23 6.56 5.50
C TYR A 227 15.57 5.28 4.94
N PRO A 228 16.21 4.10 5.06
CA PRO A 228 15.73 2.88 4.41
C PRO A 228 14.29 2.54 4.81
N THR A 229 13.47 2.25 3.81
CA THR A 229 12.07 1.87 3.95
C THR A 229 11.93 0.41 3.56
N TRP A 230 11.83 -0.47 4.55
CA TRP A 230 11.78 -1.92 4.34
C TRP A 230 10.34 -2.41 4.09
N ALA A 231 10.15 -3.24 3.07
CA ALA A 231 8.89 -3.90 2.77
C ALA A 231 8.51 -4.90 3.87
N GLY A 232 9.49 -5.58 4.48
CA GLY A 232 9.26 -6.47 5.61
C GLY A 232 8.66 -5.75 6.81
N ASP A 233 9.18 -4.56 7.15
CA ASP A 233 8.64 -3.74 8.26
C ASP A 233 7.24 -3.21 7.95
N GLU A 234 6.97 -2.87 6.69
CA GLU A 234 5.65 -2.39 6.29
C GLU A 234 4.60 -3.53 6.33
N LEU A 235 4.97 -4.74 5.90
CA LEU A 235 4.17 -5.94 6.10
C LEU A 235 3.93 -6.22 7.58
N HIS A 236 4.99 -6.16 8.39
CA HIS A 236 4.91 -6.35 9.83
C HIS A 236 3.90 -5.36 10.46
N ARG A 237 4.00 -4.10 10.08
CA ARG A 237 3.12 -3.02 10.52
C ARG A 237 1.68 -3.23 10.12
N LEU A 238 1.46 -3.72 8.90
CA LEU A 238 0.13 -3.98 8.39
C LEU A 238 -0.57 -5.10 9.16
N ILE A 239 0.13 -6.20 9.45
CA ILE A 239 -0.48 -7.34 10.15
C ILE A 239 -0.98 -6.93 11.54
N TYR A 240 -0.15 -6.28 12.38
CA TYR A 240 -0.63 -5.92 13.72
C TYR A 240 -1.73 -4.85 13.67
N ARG A 241 -1.69 -3.91 12.71
CA ARG A 241 -2.76 -2.91 12.54
C ARG A 241 -4.06 -3.55 12.03
N ASN A 242 -3.97 -4.59 11.22
CA ASN A 242 -5.14 -5.35 10.76
C ASN A 242 -5.79 -6.08 11.95
N LEU A 243 -5.00 -6.64 12.87
CA LEU A 243 -5.53 -7.20 14.13
C LEU A 243 -6.23 -6.15 14.99
N GLU A 244 -5.62 -4.96 15.16
CA GLU A 244 -6.25 -3.83 15.87
C GLU A 244 -7.59 -3.45 15.22
N LYS A 245 -7.65 -3.34 13.89
CA LYS A 245 -8.88 -3.02 13.15
C LYS A 245 -9.96 -4.09 13.29
N LEU A 246 -9.60 -5.37 13.36
CA LEU A 246 -10.56 -6.44 13.62
C LEU A 246 -11.11 -6.36 15.04
N ALA A 247 -10.25 -6.05 16.02
CA ALA A 247 -10.68 -5.84 17.40
C ALA A 247 -11.64 -4.65 17.52
N ASP A 248 -11.27 -3.50 16.93
CA ASP A 248 -12.11 -2.30 16.90
C ASP A 248 -13.45 -2.59 16.23
N SER A 249 -13.47 -3.36 15.13
CA SER A 249 -14.73 -3.74 14.47
C SER A 249 -15.66 -4.62 15.32
N LEU A 250 -15.11 -5.42 16.23
CA LEU A 250 -15.90 -6.23 17.16
C LEU A 250 -16.45 -5.39 18.32
N ASP A 251 -15.67 -4.43 18.82
CA ASP A 251 -16.11 -3.49 19.84
C ASP A 251 -17.17 -2.51 19.28
N ASP A 252 -16.98 -2.02 18.04
CA ASP A 252 -17.91 -1.09 17.36
C ASP A 252 -19.27 -1.73 17.04
N ASN A 253 -19.30 -3.05 16.81
CA ASN A 253 -20.56 -3.78 16.69
C ASN A 253 -21.40 -3.67 17.99
N GLU A 254 -20.82 -3.34 19.15
CA GLU A 254 -21.57 -3.08 20.38
C GLU A 254 -22.12 -1.64 20.49
N ALA A 255 -21.45 -0.67 19.86
CA ALA A 255 -21.80 0.75 19.94
C ALA A 255 -23.05 1.13 19.12
N VAL A 256 -23.49 0.31 18.16
CA VAL A 256 -24.69 0.58 17.34
C VAL A 256 -26.00 0.54 18.17
N THR A 257 -25.94 0.22 19.46
CA THR A 257 -27.10 0.30 20.36
C THR A 257 -27.32 1.68 21.00
N GLU A 258 -26.36 2.59 20.98
CA GLU A 258 -26.49 3.95 21.51
C GLU A 258 -25.71 4.94 20.63
N ASP A 259 -26.46 5.86 20.03
CA ASP A 259 -26.03 7.02 19.22
C ASP A 259 -25.82 6.84 17.70
N ASN A 260 -26.69 7.52 16.95
CA ASN A 260 -26.63 7.66 15.50
C ASN A 260 -25.58 8.71 15.12
N CYS A 261 -24.45 8.29 14.56
CA CYS A 261 -23.56 9.19 13.81
C CYS A 261 -23.36 8.68 12.37
N PRO A 262 -23.82 9.42 11.33
CA PRO A 262 -23.63 9.05 9.95
C PRO A 262 -22.36 9.73 9.40
N ALA A 263 -21.24 9.02 9.44
CA ALA A 263 -20.13 9.29 8.54
C ALA A 263 -19.72 7.96 7.90
N LYS A 264 -19.31 7.99 6.63
CA LYS A 264 -18.77 6.84 5.89
C LYS A 264 -17.43 6.39 6.49
N GLU A 265 -17.41 5.97 7.75
CA GLU A 265 -16.28 5.26 8.33
C GLU A 265 -16.20 3.90 7.65
N ILE A 266 -15.08 3.66 6.96
CA ILE A 266 -14.78 2.34 6.43
C ILE A 266 -14.59 1.43 7.64
N LYS A 267 -15.58 0.56 7.90
CA LYS A 267 -15.50 -0.42 8.98
C LYS A 267 -14.17 -1.17 8.93
N GLY A 268 -13.50 -1.33 10.07
CA GLY A 268 -12.12 -1.81 10.17
C GLY A 268 -11.88 -3.13 9.43
N TYR A 269 -12.83 -4.07 9.48
CA TYR A 269 -12.76 -5.36 8.78
C TYR A 269 -12.70 -5.22 7.24
N LYS A 270 -13.32 -4.19 6.63
CA LYS A 270 -13.24 -3.97 5.17
C LYS A 270 -11.82 -3.60 4.74
N CYS A 271 -11.15 -2.77 5.54
CA CYS A 271 -9.74 -2.47 5.32
C CYS A 271 -8.86 -3.74 5.36
N VAL A 272 -9.21 -4.70 6.22
CA VAL A 272 -8.48 -5.98 6.30
C VAL A 272 -8.70 -6.77 5.02
N LEU A 273 -9.95 -6.95 4.58
CA LEU A 273 -10.28 -7.65 3.33
C LEU A 273 -9.56 -7.07 2.10
N ASP A 274 -9.50 -5.74 1.99
CA ASP A 274 -8.83 -5.05 0.87
C ASP A 274 -7.29 -5.15 0.92
N SER A 275 -6.71 -5.56 2.05
CA SER A 275 -5.26 -5.52 2.24
C SER A 275 -4.49 -6.71 1.66
N LYS A 276 -5.18 -7.80 1.27
CA LYS A 276 -4.57 -9.05 0.80
C LYS A 276 -3.52 -8.87 -0.32
N ALA A 277 -3.86 -8.09 -1.35
CA ALA A 277 -2.93 -7.84 -2.46
C ALA A 277 -1.67 -7.08 -2.02
N THR A 278 -1.82 -6.21 -1.02
CA THR A 278 -0.72 -5.44 -0.43
C THR A 278 0.18 -6.34 0.42
N GLU A 279 -0.41 -7.23 1.22
CA GLU A 279 0.31 -8.25 2.01
C GLU A 279 1.18 -9.14 1.12
N ASP A 280 0.58 -9.71 0.06
CA ASP A 280 1.28 -10.57 -0.91
C ASP A 280 2.44 -9.82 -1.61
N ASN A 281 2.20 -8.56 -1.99
CA ASN A 281 3.21 -7.74 -2.65
C ASN A 281 4.39 -7.44 -1.71
N TRP A 282 4.14 -7.00 -0.48
CA TRP A 282 5.22 -6.74 0.47
C TRP A 282 5.96 -8.01 0.88
N ALA A 283 5.28 -9.14 1.07
CA ALA A 283 5.93 -10.43 1.33
C ALA A 283 6.83 -10.89 0.17
N LYS A 284 6.42 -10.63 -1.09
CA LYS A 284 7.26 -10.88 -2.28
C LYS A 284 8.50 -9.98 -2.29
N LEU A 285 8.32 -8.69 -2.01
CA LEU A 285 9.40 -7.69 -2.05
C LEU A 285 10.39 -7.86 -0.90
N ALA A 286 9.92 -8.20 0.30
CA ALA A 286 10.74 -8.41 1.48
C ALA A 286 11.72 -9.59 1.36
N ARG A 287 11.54 -10.49 0.37
CA ARG A 287 12.50 -11.57 0.07
C ARG A 287 13.77 -11.08 -0.62
N TRP A 288 13.74 -9.90 -1.21
CA TRP A 288 14.88 -9.29 -1.89
C TRP A 288 15.74 -8.46 -0.96
N GLU A 289 15.29 -8.24 0.27
CA GLU A 289 15.98 -7.38 1.22
C GLU A 289 17.18 -8.11 1.85
N PRO A 290 18.30 -7.41 2.09
CA PRO A 290 19.38 -7.92 2.93
C PRO A 290 18.88 -8.15 4.37
N ALA A 291 19.66 -8.87 5.17
CA ALA A 291 19.33 -9.04 6.58
C ALA A 291 19.18 -7.69 7.29
N HIS A 292 18.03 -7.50 7.93
CA HIS A 292 17.71 -6.32 8.70
C HIS A 292 16.67 -6.64 9.79
N GLY A 293 16.46 -5.68 10.68
CA GLY A 293 15.44 -5.74 11.73
C GLY A 293 15.58 -6.94 12.67
N SER A 294 14.47 -7.31 13.30
CA SER A 294 14.43 -8.38 14.31
C SER A 294 14.59 -9.79 13.72
N PHE A 295 14.50 -9.94 12.40
CA PHE A 295 14.49 -11.24 11.74
C PHE A 295 15.82 -11.62 11.10
N ASN A 296 16.79 -10.71 10.97
CA ASN A 296 18.07 -10.93 10.29
C ASN A 296 17.87 -11.68 8.96
N PHE A 297 18.39 -12.89 8.79
CA PHE A 297 18.19 -13.73 7.59
C PHE A 297 17.01 -14.72 7.69
N LYS A 298 16.40 -14.86 8.87
CA LYS A 298 15.34 -15.84 9.17
C LYS A 298 13.95 -15.22 8.99
N HIS A 299 13.69 -14.69 7.80
CA HIS A 299 12.44 -14.00 7.54
C HIS A 299 11.23 -14.95 7.41
N PRO A 300 10.22 -14.87 8.30
CA PRO A 300 9.08 -15.79 8.31
C PRO A 300 7.93 -15.28 7.43
N TRP A 301 8.21 -14.71 6.25
CA TRP A 301 7.19 -14.04 5.42
C TRP A 301 6.03 -14.96 4.99
N LYS A 302 6.27 -16.27 4.86
CA LYS A 302 5.19 -17.24 4.62
C LYS A 302 4.21 -17.31 5.80
N GLN A 303 4.72 -17.20 7.03
CA GLN A 303 3.90 -17.21 8.23
C GLN A 303 3.08 -15.93 8.37
N TYR A 304 3.66 -14.78 7.98
CA TYR A 304 2.90 -13.52 7.89
C TYR A 304 1.69 -13.64 6.94
N LEU A 305 1.88 -14.28 5.78
CA LEU A 305 0.76 -14.54 4.85
C LEU A 305 -0.26 -15.54 5.41
N LYS A 306 0.18 -16.53 6.21
CA LYS A 306 -0.73 -17.46 6.91
C LYS A 306 -1.58 -16.73 7.95
N ILE A 307 -0.98 -15.85 8.75
CA ILE A 307 -1.68 -14.98 9.71
C ILE A 307 -2.66 -14.08 8.95
N GLY A 308 -2.23 -13.47 7.84
CA GLY A 308 -3.09 -12.71 6.92
C GLY A 308 -4.32 -13.51 6.50
N ALA A 309 -4.12 -14.72 5.97
CA ALA A 309 -5.22 -15.60 5.56
C ALA A 309 -6.22 -15.90 6.70
N SER A 310 -5.74 -16.16 7.93
CA SER A 310 -6.60 -16.34 9.10
C SER A 310 -7.36 -15.06 9.46
N MET A 311 -6.72 -13.89 9.37
CA MET A 311 -7.37 -12.60 9.58
C MET A 311 -8.46 -12.32 8.54
N HIS A 312 -8.21 -12.61 7.25
CA HIS A 312 -9.23 -12.45 6.20
C HIS A 312 -10.42 -13.35 6.46
N SER A 313 -10.18 -14.59 6.91
CA SER A 313 -11.26 -15.49 7.33
C SER A 313 -12.08 -14.88 8.48
N CYS A 314 -11.44 -14.39 9.53
CA CYS A 314 -12.12 -13.69 10.63
C CYS A 314 -12.90 -12.44 10.13
N ALA A 315 -12.30 -11.64 9.25
CA ALA A 315 -12.92 -10.45 8.67
C ALA A 315 -14.22 -10.76 7.91
N TYR A 316 -14.26 -11.85 7.12
CA TYR A 316 -15.50 -12.31 6.46
C TYR A 316 -16.59 -12.69 7.46
N CYS A 317 -16.21 -13.26 8.61
CA CYS A 317 -17.18 -13.61 9.65
C CYS A 317 -17.74 -12.35 10.33
N ILE A 318 -16.87 -11.38 10.62
CA ILE A 318 -17.26 -10.08 11.17
C ILE A 318 -18.15 -9.31 10.19
N GLU A 319 -17.89 -9.38 8.88
CA GLU A 319 -18.75 -8.76 7.87
C GLU A 319 -20.17 -9.36 7.87
N ALA A 320 -20.27 -10.69 7.92
CA ALA A 320 -21.54 -11.38 8.02
C ALA A 320 -22.26 -11.02 9.34
N LEU A 321 -21.52 -11.00 10.46
CA LEU A 321 -22.04 -10.62 11.77
C LEU A 321 -22.60 -9.19 11.76
N SER A 322 -21.84 -8.24 11.22
CA SER A 322 -22.23 -6.84 11.12
C SER A 322 -23.48 -6.67 10.23
N SER A 323 -23.58 -7.43 9.15
CA SER A 323 -24.78 -7.44 8.28
C SER A 323 -26.01 -7.99 9.01
N CYS A 324 -25.86 -9.05 9.81
CA CYS A 324 -26.94 -9.56 10.65
C CYS A 324 -27.40 -8.50 11.66
N MET A 325 -26.47 -7.83 12.33
CA MET A 325 -26.78 -6.80 13.32
C MET A 325 -27.48 -5.57 12.71
N GLU A 326 -27.06 -5.13 11.52
CA GLU A 326 -27.74 -4.04 10.80
C GLU A 326 -29.18 -4.43 10.44
N SER A 327 -29.41 -5.65 9.96
CA SER A 327 -30.76 -6.14 9.63
C SER A 327 -31.68 -6.27 10.84
N GLU A 328 -31.12 -6.50 12.03
CA GLU A 328 -31.86 -6.60 13.30
C GLU A 328 -32.28 -5.25 13.90
N THR A 329 -31.73 -4.12 13.43
CA THR A 329 -32.13 -2.77 13.90
C THR A 329 -33.50 -2.33 13.37
N GLN A 330 -34.09 -3.07 12.42
CA GLN A 330 -35.39 -2.77 11.79
C GLN A 330 -36.55 -3.62 12.35
N THR A 331 -36.36 -4.39 13.42
CA THR A 331 -37.29 -5.43 13.88
C THR A 331 -38.23 -4.96 15.03
N PRO A 332 -39.53 -5.38 15.09
CA PRO A 332 -40.50 -4.93 16.10
C PRO A 332 -40.26 -5.44 17.54
N ALA A 333 -40.89 -4.76 18.51
CA ALA A 333 -40.62 -4.81 19.96
C ALA A 333 -40.90 -6.13 20.73
N GLY A 334 -41.39 -7.20 20.10
CA GLY A 334 -41.85 -8.42 20.78
C GLY A 334 -40.74 -9.35 21.32
N ILE A 335 -39.51 -9.24 20.81
CA ILE A 335 -38.39 -10.18 21.05
C ILE A 335 -37.29 -9.61 21.95
N GLY A 336 -37.52 -8.45 22.58
CA GLY A 336 -36.57 -7.80 23.48
C GLY A 336 -36.06 -8.70 24.63
N GLN A 337 -36.79 -9.75 25.00
CA GLN A 337 -36.44 -10.67 26.07
C GLN A 337 -35.46 -11.78 25.66
N LEU A 338 -35.61 -12.38 24.48
CA LEU A 338 -34.62 -13.33 23.93
C LEU A 338 -33.31 -12.61 23.62
N LYS A 339 -33.41 -11.41 23.04
CA LYS A 339 -32.25 -10.54 22.80
C LYS A 339 -31.53 -10.19 24.10
N LYS A 340 -32.25 -9.79 25.15
CA LYS A 340 -31.64 -9.55 26.48
C LYS A 340 -30.98 -10.80 27.06
N HIS A 341 -31.63 -11.96 26.91
CA HIS A 341 -31.11 -13.23 27.42
C HIS A 341 -29.78 -13.63 26.79
N LEU A 342 -29.63 -13.45 25.47
CA LEU A 342 -28.37 -13.75 24.77
C LEU A 342 -27.39 -12.57 24.72
N SER A 343 -27.85 -11.33 24.91
CA SER A 343 -27.00 -10.13 24.75
C SER A 343 -25.79 -10.14 25.68
N ASN A 344 -25.93 -10.59 26.93
CA ASN A 344 -24.80 -10.64 27.85
C ASN A 344 -23.74 -11.67 27.41
N ALA A 345 -24.16 -12.85 26.97
CA ALA A 345 -23.24 -13.89 26.48
C ALA A 345 -22.57 -13.47 25.16
N CYS A 346 -23.30 -12.83 24.25
CA CYS A 346 -22.76 -12.28 23.00
C CYS A 346 -21.72 -11.18 23.27
N LYS A 347 -22.03 -10.22 24.15
CA LYS A 347 -21.10 -9.14 24.56
C LYS A 347 -19.85 -9.69 25.22
N THR A 348 -20.01 -10.67 26.10
CA THR A 348 -18.87 -11.32 26.78
C THR A 348 -17.97 -12.02 25.76
N THR A 349 -18.56 -12.71 24.78
CA THR A 349 -17.81 -13.38 23.70
C THR A 349 -17.06 -12.37 22.83
N ASN A 350 -17.69 -11.25 22.44
CA ASN A 350 -17.07 -10.18 21.67
C ASN A 350 -15.92 -9.51 22.43
N LYS A 351 -16.13 -9.17 23.70
CA LYS A 351 -15.12 -8.57 24.57
C LYS A 351 -13.86 -9.43 24.67
N TYR A 352 -13.99 -10.73 24.88
CA TYR A 352 -12.83 -11.62 24.92
C TYR A 352 -12.21 -11.82 23.53
N SER A 353 -13.01 -11.87 22.48
CA SER A 353 -12.55 -11.94 21.08
C SER A 353 -11.71 -10.72 20.69
N SER A 354 -12.19 -9.51 20.97
CA SER A 354 -11.47 -8.26 20.72
C SER A 354 -10.24 -8.15 21.63
N GLY A 355 -10.35 -8.57 22.89
CA GLY A 355 -9.21 -8.70 23.81
C GLY A 355 -8.08 -9.57 23.27
N ILE A 356 -8.38 -10.76 22.76
CA ILE A 356 -7.40 -11.66 22.13
C ILE A 356 -6.75 -11.00 20.91
N LEU A 357 -7.53 -10.37 20.03
CA LEU A 357 -7.00 -9.69 18.84
C LEU A 357 -6.06 -8.53 19.21
N ARG A 358 -6.39 -7.74 20.24
CA ARG A 358 -5.51 -6.68 20.77
C ARG A 358 -4.23 -7.26 21.36
N GLU A 359 -4.31 -8.35 22.12
CA GLU A 359 -3.13 -9.03 22.66
C GLU A 359 -2.25 -9.67 21.57
N LEU A 360 -2.84 -10.24 20.52
CA LEU A 360 -2.12 -10.71 19.34
C LEU A 360 -1.44 -9.55 18.61
N ALA A 361 -2.10 -8.41 18.47
CA ALA A 361 -1.51 -7.22 17.87
C ALA A 361 -0.28 -6.75 18.67
N LYS A 362 -0.37 -6.70 20.00
CA LYS A 362 0.77 -6.39 20.88
C LYS A 362 1.88 -7.41 20.75
N THR A 363 1.55 -8.71 20.74
CA THR A 363 2.49 -9.83 20.58
C THR A 363 3.30 -9.68 19.30
N ILE A 364 2.62 -9.45 18.16
CA ILE A 364 3.28 -9.23 16.88
C ILE A 364 4.10 -7.95 16.92
N LYS A 365 3.49 -6.80 17.29
CA LYS A 365 4.15 -5.49 17.32
C LYS A 365 5.44 -5.46 18.15
N THR A 366 5.47 -6.18 19.27
CA THR A 366 6.63 -6.22 20.17
C THR A 366 7.56 -7.41 19.90
N MET A 367 7.12 -8.39 19.11
CA MET A 367 7.78 -9.70 18.96
C MET A 367 8.04 -10.41 20.29
N THR A 368 7.13 -10.26 21.25
CA THR A 368 7.24 -10.90 22.57
C THR A 368 6.02 -11.75 22.86
N LYS A 369 6.21 -12.89 23.52
CA LYS A 369 5.10 -13.77 23.92
C LYS A 369 4.27 -13.11 25.02
N SER A 370 2.96 -13.04 24.82
CA SER A 370 2.01 -12.58 25.84
C SER A 370 1.81 -13.64 26.93
N SER A 371 1.87 -13.22 28.19
CA SER A 371 1.53 -14.06 29.35
C SER A 371 0.03 -14.30 29.49
N ASP A 372 -0.78 -13.37 28.99
CA ASP A 372 -2.22 -13.28 29.28
C ASP A 372 -3.06 -13.99 28.20
N MET A 373 -2.41 -14.40 27.11
CA MET A 373 -3.07 -15.05 25.97
C MET A 373 -3.77 -16.35 26.35
N GLY A 374 -3.13 -17.18 27.19
CA GLY A 374 -3.73 -18.44 27.65
C GLY A 374 -5.01 -18.23 28.45
N SER A 375 -5.02 -17.26 29.36
CA SER A 375 -6.21 -16.88 30.12
C SER A 375 -7.31 -16.33 29.23
N LEU A 376 -7.00 -15.44 28.28
CA LEU A 376 -8.00 -14.86 27.39
C LEU A 376 -8.65 -15.90 26.47
N VAL A 377 -7.87 -16.85 25.94
CA VAL A 377 -8.39 -17.95 25.13
C VAL A 377 -9.31 -18.85 25.96
N TRP A 378 -8.95 -19.14 27.21
CA TRP A 378 -9.79 -19.91 28.12
C TRP A 378 -11.13 -19.20 28.42
N GLU A 379 -11.08 -17.91 28.75
CA GLU A 379 -12.26 -17.07 29.00
C GLU A 379 -13.19 -16.98 27.77
N MET A 380 -12.63 -16.80 26.57
CA MET A 380 -13.41 -16.81 25.32
C MET A 380 -14.10 -18.15 25.11
N ASN A 381 -13.40 -19.27 25.30
CA ASN A 381 -13.98 -20.60 25.13
C ASN A 381 -15.09 -20.89 26.14
N ASN A 382 -14.95 -20.41 27.39
CA ASN A 382 -16.02 -20.48 28.38
C ASN A 382 -17.24 -19.63 27.98
N ALA A 383 -17.02 -18.41 27.51
CA ALA A 383 -18.10 -17.54 27.02
C ALA A 383 -18.84 -18.17 25.83
N VAL A 384 -18.12 -18.82 24.93
CA VAL A 384 -18.70 -19.60 23.81
C VAL A 384 -19.55 -20.77 24.32
N GLN A 385 -19.09 -21.50 25.36
CA GLN A 385 -19.87 -22.58 25.96
C GLN A 385 -21.14 -22.06 26.65
N GLU A 386 -21.05 -20.95 27.38
CA GLU A 386 -22.21 -20.28 27.98
C GLU A 386 -23.20 -19.87 26.89
N LEU A 387 -22.72 -19.24 25.81
CA LEU A 387 -23.53 -18.85 24.67
C LEU A 387 -24.25 -20.04 24.01
N GLN A 388 -23.57 -21.18 23.84
CA GLN A 388 -24.16 -22.42 23.34
C GLN A 388 -25.23 -22.98 24.28
N ASN A 389 -25.00 -22.93 25.59
CA ASN A 389 -25.96 -23.39 26.58
C ASN A 389 -27.19 -22.48 26.64
N SER A 390 -27.00 -21.16 26.59
CA SER A 390 -28.08 -20.17 26.49
C SER A 390 -28.93 -20.40 25.25
N LEU A 391 -28.32 -20.70 24.10
CA LEU A 391 -29.04 -21.04 22.86
C LEU A 391 -29.88 -22.32 23.01
N LYS A 392 -29.34 -23.36 23.67
CA LYS A 392 -30.07 -24.61 23.94
C LYS A 392 -31.23 -24.43 24.92
N SER A 393 -31.11 -23.47 25.85
CA SER A 393 -32.15 -23.16 26.84
C SER A 393 -33.30 -22.29 26.31
N VAL A 394 -33.24 -21.84 25.05
CA VAL A 394 -34.31 -21.04 24.44
C VAL A 394 -35.60 -21.87 24.40
N PRO A 395 -36.70 -21.42 25.06
CA PRO A 395 -37.93 -22.20 25.11
C PRO A 395 -38.52 -22.42 23.72
N ILE A 396 -38.74 -23.68 23.35
CA ILE A 396 -39.47 -24.09 22.13
C ILE A 396 -40.91 -23.50 22.12
N GLY A 397 -41.44 -23.10 23.28
CA GLY A 397 -42.75 -22.45 23.44
C GLY A 397 -42.88 -21.06 22.81
N LEU A 398 -41.80 -20.42 22.34
CA LEU A 398 -41.89 -19.22 21.49
C LEU A 398 -42.14 -19.52 20.01
N ILE A 399 -42.14 -20.80 19.62
CA ILE A 399 -42.30 -21.29 18.23
C ILE A 399 -43.62 -22.07 18.05
N ALA A 400 -44.29 -22.48 19.14
CA ALA A 400 -45.49 -23.29 19.09
C ALA A 400 -46.78 -22.43 19.20
N PRO A 401 -47.83 -22.71 18.41
CA PRO A 401 -49.09 -21.97 18.47
C PRO A 401 -49.82 -22.28 19.78
N THR A 402 -50.33 -21.25 20.47
CA THR A 402 -51.46 -21.41 21.37
C THR A 402 -52.70 -21.76 20.54
N PRO A 403 -53.42 -22.85 20.85
CA PRO A 403 -54.70 -23.10 20.22
C PRO A 403 -55.73 -22.19 20.87
N GLU A 404 -56.06 -21.06 20.23
CA GLU A 404 -57.31 -20.37 20.50
C GLU A 404 -58.09 -20.21 19.20
N ASP A 405 -59.34 -20.65 19.30
CA ASP A 405 -60.31 -20.81 18.24
C ASP A 405 -60.75 -19.47 17.62
N THR A 406 -61.17 -19.59 16.36
CA THR A 406 -62.09 -18.73 15.59
C THR A 406 -61.63 -17.36 15.06
N ASP A 407 -61.55 -17.34 13.72
CA ASP A 407 -62.19 -16.40 12.80
C ASP A 407 -61.37 -15.27 12.14
N ASP A 408 -61.59 -15.19 10.82
CA ASP A 408 -61.24 -14.16 9.85
C ASP A 408 -59.76 -13.77 9.55
N GLY A 409 -59.25 -14.36 8.45
CA GLY A 409 -58.83 -13.57 7.29
C GLY A 409 -57.69 -12.55 7.42
N LYS A 410 -56.44 -13.01 7.57
CA LYS A 410 -55.23 -12.46 6.91
C LYS A 410 -54.00 -13.33 7.20
N GLY A 411 -53.50 -14.01 6.17
CA GLY A 411 -52.31 -14.87 6.26
C GLY A 411 -50.99 -14.09 6.35
N GLU A 412 -50.75 -13.36 7.44
CA GLU A 412 -49.50 -12.61 7.67
C GLU A 412 -48.82 -12.87 9.04
N SER A 413 -49.34 -13.73 9.94
CA SER A 413 -48.80 -13.81 11.32
C SER A 413 -47.78 -14.93 11.62
N PHE A 414 -47.54 -15.89 10.73
CA PHE A 414 -46.71 -17.07 11.03
C PHE A 414 -45.25 -17.00 10.55
N ILE A 415 -44.93 -16.13 9.57
CA ILE A 415 -43.61 -16.07 8.94
C ILE A 415 -42.62 -15.26 9.81
N THR A 416 -43.11 -14.26 10.53
CA THR A 416 -42.32 -13.31 11.33
C THR A 416 -41.54 -13.95 12.50
N PRO A 417 -42.14 -14.84 13.34
CA PRO A 417 -41.43 -15.44 14.48
C PRO A 417 -40.30 -16.40 14.06
N VAL A 418 -40.51 -17.13 12.96
CA VAL A 418 -39.52 -18.12 12.46
C VAL A 418 -38.31 -17.41 11.83
N VAL A 419 -38.55 -16.35 11.07
CA VAL A 419 -37.48 -15.54 10.46
C VAL A 419 -36.62 -14.84 11.52
N GLU A 420 -37.22 -14.39 12.62
CA GLU A 420 -36.53 -13.68 13.71
C GLU A 420 -35.81 -14.62 14.70
N VAL A 421 -36.31 -15.83 14.94
CA VAL A 421 -35.55 -16.88 15.67
C VAL A 421 -34.35 -17.35 14.83
N LEU A 422 -34.52 -17.41 13.51
CA LEU A 422 -33.45 -17.74 12.58
C LEU A 422 -32.35 -16.67 12.56
N SER A 423 -32.68 -15.38 12.63
CA SER A 423 -31.69 -14.30 12.67
C SER A 423 -30.83 -14.34 13.94
N VAL A 424 -31.46 -14.47 15.13
CA VAL A 424 -30.74 -14.58 16.41
C VAL A 424 -29.86 -15.84 16.46
N THR A 425 -30.36 -16.97 15.95
CA THR A 425 -29.58 -18.21 15.86
C THR A 425 -28.40 -18.06 14.91
N THR A 426 -28.58 -17.33 13.80
CA THR A 426 -27.51 -17.02 12.85
C THR A 426 -26.45 -16.13 13.47
N LEU A 427 -26.86 -15.08 14.21
CA LEU A 427 -25.96 -14.19 14.94
C LEU A 427 -25.08 -14.96 15.93
N VAL A 428 -25.69 -15.84 16.74
CA VAL A 428 -24.97 -16.69 17.70
C VAL A 428 -24.00 -17.64 16.99
N SER A 429 -24.45 -18.27 15.91
CA SER A 429 -23.61 -19.18 15.12
C SER A 429 -22.40 -18.46 14.52
N LEU A 430 -22.58 -17.23 14.05
CA LEU A 430 -21.50 -16.38 13.54
C LEU A 430 -20.53 -15.95 14.64
N LEU A 431 -21.00 -15.67 15.87
CA LEU A 431 -20.12 -15.37 17.00
C LEU A 431 -19.24 -16.57 17.40
N ILE A 432 -19.83 -17.77 17.44
CA ILE A 432 -19.11 -19.02 17.72
C ILE A 432 -18.06 -19.28 16.63
N GLU A 433 -18.47 -19.14 15.36
CA GLU A 433 -17.59 -19.29 14.20
C GLU A 433 -16.45 -18.25 14.23
N ASN A 434 -16.74 -17.00 14.61
CA ASN A 434 -15.73 -15.96 14.74
C ASN A 434 -14.70 -16.29 15.82
N ALA A 435 -15.14 -16.77 16.99
CA ALA A 435 -14.25 -17.23 18.05
C ALA A 435 -13.33 -18.38 17.59
N ALA A 436 -13.87 -19.34 16.82
CA ALA A 436 -13.07 -20.41 16.22
C ALA A 436 -12.03 -19.87 15.21
N ARG A 437 -12.39 -18.88 14.39
CA ARG A 437 -11.45 -18.23 13.45
C ARG A 437 -10.36 -17.46 14.18
N ILE A 438 -10.68 -16.81 15.31
CA ILE A 438 -9.69 -16.12 16.16
C ILE A 438 -8.70 -17.12 16.77
N ASN A 439 -9.16 -18.28 17.23
CA ASN A 439 -8.26 -19.36 17.66
C ASN A 439 -7.30 -19.78 16.52
N GLY A 440 -7.78 -19.83 15.27
CA GLY A 440 -6.93 -20.06 14.11
C GLY A 440 -5.87 -18.96 13.86
N ILE A 441 -6.12 -17.72 14.28
CA ILE A 441 -5.11 -16.64 14.29
C ILE A 441 -4.11 -16.88 15.43
N VAL A 442 -4.58 -17.23 16.64
CA VAL A 442 -3.73 -17.55 17.80
C VAL A 442 -2.73 -18.66 17.44
N ASP A 443 -3.20 -19.74 16.82
CA ASP A 443 -2.35 -20.86 16.38
C ASP A 443 -1.29 -20.41 15.37
N ALA A 444 -1.66 -19.59 14.38
CA ALA A 444 -0.73 -19.07 13.39
C ALA A 444 0.33 -18.13 14.01
N VAL A 445 -0.04 -17.34 15.03
CA VAL A 445 0.91 -16.48 15.76
C VAL A 445 1.81 -17.30 16.69
N ASN A 446 1.30 -18.36 17.31
CA ASN A 446 2.11 -19.27 18.13
C ASN A 446 3.15 -20.03 17.29
N GLU A 447 2.78 -20.46 16.08
CA GLU A 447 3.72 -21.06 15.13
C GLU A 447 4.80 -20.05 14.70
N LEU A 448 4.44 -18.77 14.48
CA LEU A 448 5.42 -17.70 14.24
C LEU A 448 6.37 -17.54 15.43
N ALA A 449 5.84 -17.52 16.65
CA ALA A 449 6.62 -17.38 17.87
C ALA A 449 7.62 -18.54 18.05
N GLY A 450 7.23 -19.77 17.66
CA GLY A 450 8.10 -20.94 17.64
C GLY A 450 9.23 -20.86 16.60
N GLN A 451 8.97 -20.29 15.42
CA GLN A 451 9.97 -20.17 14.36
C GLN A 451 11.03 -19.09 14.63
N VAL A 452 10.68 -18.05 15.38
CA VAL A 452 11.51 -16.84 15.57
C VAL A 452 12.14 -16.79 16.97
N ASP A 453 11.86 -17.76 17.85
CA ASP A 453 12.30 -17.80 19.25
C ASP A 453 11.96 -16.51 20.01
N MET A 454 10.67 -16.12 19.95
CA MET A 454 10.17 -14.93 20.63
C MET A 454 10.40 -15.02 22.14
N LYS A 455 11.04 -14.00 22.71
CA LYS A 455 11.28 -13.90 24.15
C LYS A 455 9.96 -13.61 24.90
N PRO A 456 9.81 -14.10 26.14
CA PRO A 456 8.68 -13.70 26.99
C PRO A 456 8.75 -12.20 27.28
N ALA A 457 7.59 -11.56 27.39
CA ALA A 457 7.51 -10.16 27.82
C ALA A 457 8.17 -10.00 29.21
N PRO A 458 8.90 -8.89 29.46
CA PRO A 458 9.42 -8.61 30.80
C PRO A 458 8.24 -8.51 31.77
N GLN A 459 8.24 -9.31 32.84
CA GLN A 459 7.25 -9.16 33.91
C GLN A 459 7.40 -7.76 34.53
N GLU A 460 6.34 -6.95 34.48
CA GLU A 460 6.27 -5.78 35.34
C GLU A 460 6.27 -6.28 36.78
N ASN A 461 7.40 -6.09 37.47
CA ASN A 461 7.51 -6.35 38.90
C ASN A 461 6.48 -5.48 39.63
N SER A 462 5.34 -6.08 39.98
CA SER A 462 4.47 -5.53 41.01
C SER A 462 5.35 -5.30 42.24
N LYS A 463 5.47 -4.03 42.66
CA LYS A 463 6.19 -3.67 43.88
C LYS A 463 5.50 -4.37 45.04
N GLN A 464 6.05 -5.51 45.45
CA GLN A 464 5.63 -6.21 46.64
C GLN A 464 5.99 -5.33 47.84
N TYR A 465 4.99 -4.62 48.37
CA TYR A 465 5.10 -3.85 49.59
C TYR A 465 5.37 -4.84 50.73
N LYS A 466 6.62 -4.94 51.19
CA LYS A 466 6.94 -5.63 52.44
C LYS A 466 6.36 -4.80 53.59
N PRO A 467 5.51 -5.36 54.47
CA PRO A 467 5.18 -4.69 55.71
C PRO A 467 6.43 -4.66 56.59
N SER A 468 6.85 -3.47 56.98
CA SER A 468 7.84 -3.27 58.05
C SER A 468 7.28 -3.85 59.35
N SER A 469 7.94 -4.87 59.88
CA SER A 469 7.70 -5.41 61.20
C SER A 469 8.52 -4.61 62.21
N ASP A 470 7.99 -3.46 62.62
CA ASP A 470 8.44 -2.81 63.86
C ASP A 470 7.51 -3.25 64.98
N THR A 471 8.01 -4.13 65.84
CA THR A 471 7.39 -4.45 67.13
C THR A 471 8.21 -3.72 68.19
N PRO A 472 7.61 -2.92 69.08
CA PRO A 472 8.34 -2.28 70.16
C PRO A 472 8.41 -3.24 71.35
N HIS A 473 9.63 -3.59 71.79
CA HIS A 473 9.99 -3.83 73.19
C HIS A 473 11.50 -3.83 73.38
#